data_AF-A0A494V0U7-F1
#
_entry.id   AF-A0A494V0U7-F1
#
_cell.length_a   1.000
_cell.length_b   1.000
_cell.length_c   1.000
_cell.angle_alpha   90.00
_cell.angle_beta   90.00
_cell.angle_gamma   90.00
#
_symmetry.space_group_name_H-M   'P 1'
#
loop_
_entity.id
_entity.type
_entity.pdbx_description
1 polymer ?
#
loop_
_entity_poly.entity_id
_entity_poly.type
_entity_poly.pdbx_seq_one_letter_code
_entity_poly.pdbx_strand_id
1 'polypeptide(L)'
;MMTSRSSRSKDSSSELPDTECDVVTVPARQGLEAVDILRRGAGDAVGPVLHDDGCDTLGFLVPPGTAAGWDVPGSTCTETDGRGLRLAPESSADGADWLLPPGEAEPATDPAVLREALDEAQRMIEAADGRS
;
A
#
# COMPACT_ATOMS: atom_id res chain seq x y z
N MET A 1 -59.47 -5.53 -3.53
CA MET A 1 -58.36 -5.43 -4.51
C MET A 1 -57.12 -5.01 -3.74
N MET A 2 -56.22 -5.95 -3.47
CA MET A 2 -54.91 -5.67 -2.84
C MET A 2 -53.87 -5.67 -3.96
N THR A 3 -53.29 -4.51 -4.24
CA THR A 3 -52.17 -4.37 -5.18
C THR A 3 -50.88 -4.67 -4.45
N SER A 4 -50.20 -5.73 -4.88
CA SER A 4 -48.80 -6.02 -4.60
C SER A 4 -47.90 -4.82 -4.94
N ARG A 5 -46.90 -4.56 -4.09
CA ARG A 5 -45.59 -4.11 -4.56
C ARG A 5 -44.52 -4.56 -3.57
N SER A 6 -43.88 -5.69 -3.89
CA SER A 6 -42.55 -6.01 -3.37
C SER A 6 -41.62 -4.85 -3.73
N SER A 7 -40.98 -4.28 -2.73
CA SER A 7 -39.74 -3.53 -2.89
C SER A 7 -38.81 -3.97 -1.78
N ARG A 8 -37.85 -4.81 -2.17
CA ARG A 8 -36.68 -5.21 -1.38
C ARG A 8 -35.96 -3.92 -1.01
N SER A 9 -36.09 -3.48 0.25
CA SER A 9 -35.30 -2.36 0.75
C SER A 9 -33.84 -2.78 0.69
N LYS A 10 -33.13 -2.11 -0.22
CA LYS A 10 -31.69 -2.17 -0.39
C LYS A 10 -31.06 -1.87 0.97
N ASP A 11 -30.28 -2.83 1.44
CA ASP A 11 -29.19 -2.56 2.35
C ASP A 11 -28.37 -1.41 1.73
N SER A 12 -28.32 -0.30 2.45
CA SER A 12 -27.46 0.84 2.15
C SER A 12 -26.81 1.20 3.47
N SER A 13 -26.03 0.27 4.02
CA SER A 13 -24.82 0.68 4.72
C SER A 13 -23.77 0.99 3.66
N SER A 14 -23.10 2.12 3.79
CA SER A 14 -22.07 2.59 2.88
C SER A 14 -21.01 1.52 2.62
N GLU A 15 -21.11 0.84 1.48
CA GLU A 15 -19.99 0.13 0.86
C GLU A 15 -19.14 1.24 0.21
N LEU A 16 -18.23 1.83 0.99
CA LEU A 16 -16.96 2.24 0.40
C LEU A 16 -16.45 0.99 -0.31
N PRO A 17 -15.98 1.03 -1.57
CA PRO A 17 -15.42 -0.17 -2.16
C PRO A 17 -14.34 -0.67 -1.20
N ASP A 18 -14.55 -1.83 -0.58
CA ASP A 18 -13.52 -2.59 0.10
C ASP A 18 -12.45 -2.75 -0.97
N THR A 19 -11.48 -1.84 -0.97
CA THR A 19 -10.47 -1.82 -2.01
C THR A 19 -9.50 -2.89 -1.56
N GLU A 20 -9.80 -4.12 -1.97
CA GLU A 20 -8.96 -5.29 -1.76
C GLU A 20 -7.58 -4.91 -2.33
N CYS A 21 -6.62 -4.58 -1.46
CA CYS A 21 -5.28 -4.13 -1.85
C CYS A 21 -4.27 -4.97 -1.10
N ASP A 22 -3.24 -5.47 -1.76
CA ASP A 22 -2.16 -6.11 -1.04
C ASP A 22 -1.22 -5.05 -0.47
N VAL A 23 -0.40 -5.42 0.51
CA VAL A 23 0.58 -4.51 1.10
C VAL A 23 1.99 -5.08 0.96
N VAL A 24 2.88 -4.28 0.37
CA VAL A 24 4.31 -4.56 0.31
C VAL A 24 5.01 -3.84 1.45
N THR A 25 5.57 -4.59 2.38
CA THR A 25 6.35 -4.10 3.51
C THR A 25 7.84 -4.17 3.23
N VAL A 26 8.56 -3.10 3.51
CA VAL A 26 10.01 -2.96 3.29
C VAL A 26 10.68 -2.22 4.46
N PRO A 27 12.00 -2.37 4.68
CA PRO A 27 12.75 -1.54 5.62
C PRO A 27 12.63 -0.05 5.29
N ALA A 28 12.55 0.81 6.31
CA ALA A 28 12.22 2.22 6.10
C ALA A 28 13.22 2.94 5.17
N ARG A 29 14.52 2.67 5.35
CA ARG A 29 15.57 3.24 4.50
C ARG A 29 15.38 2.91 3.02
N GLN A 30 15.01 1.67 2.69
CA GLN A 30 14.76 1.27 1.30
C GLN A 30 13.44 1.87 0.78
N GLY A 31 12.39 1.85 1.61
CA GLY A 31 11.08 2.38 1.24
C GLY A 31 11.10 3.88 0.95
N LEU A 32 11.79 4.69 1.76
CA LEU A 32 11.87 6.13 1.57
C LEU A 32 12.61 6.50 0.26
N GLU A 33 13.69 5.80 -0.06
CA GLU A 33 14.39 5.96 -1.34
C GLU A 33 13.48 5.55 -2.51
N ALA A 34 12.72 4.45 -2.37
CA ALA A 34 11.76 4.05 -3.39
C ALA A 34 10.65 5.10 -3.59
N VAL A 35 10.10 5.68 -2.52
CA VAL A 35 9.12 6.79 -2.62
C VAL A 35 9.71 7.97 -3.39
N ASP A 36 10.95 8.35 -3.08
CA ASP A 36 11.62 9.46 -3.72
C ASP A 36 11.92 9.19 -5.21
N ILE A 37 12.36 7.98 -5.56
CA ILE A 37 12.52 7.53 -6.96
C ILE A 37 11.18 7.62 -7.71
N LEU A 38 10.11 7.07 -7.13
CA LEU A 38 8.79 7.06 -7.75
C LEU A 38 8.29 8.49 -8.02
N ARG A 39 8.43 9.40 -7.04
CA ARG A 39 8.04 10.80 -7.19
C ARG A 39 8.84 11.56 -8.25
N ARG A 40 10.10 11.17 -8.50
CA ARG A 40 10.95 11.79 -9.53
C ARG A 40 10.70 11.28 -10.94
N GLY A 41 10.40 9.98 -11.09
CA GLY A 41 10.38 9.29 -12.39
C GLY A 41 8.98 8.94 -12.92
N ALA A 42 8.10 8.43 -12.07
CA ALA A 42 6.76 7.94 -12.43
C ALA A 42 5.72 8.92 -11.87
N GLY A 43 5.56 10.06 -12.56
CA GLY A 43 4.85 11.25 -12.06
C GLY A 43 3.66 10.96 -11.15
N ASP A 44 3.71 11.47 -9.92
CA ASP A 44 2.69 11.46 -8.83
C ASP A 44 1.86 10.19 -8.59
N ALA A 45 2.11 9.08 -9.28
CA ALA A 45 1.33 7.85 -9.22
C ALA A 45 1.80 6.91 -8.11
N VAL A 46 2.19 7.48 -6.97
CA VAL A 46 2.45 6.71 -5.75
C VAL A 46 1.12 6.53 -5.04
N GLY A 47 0.77 5.28 -4.74
CA GLY A 47 -0.40 4.97 -3.94
C GLY A 47 -0.20 5.32 -2.46
N PRO A 48 -1.15 4.94 -1.58
CA PRO A 48 -1.02 5.21 -0.16
C PRO A 48 0.16 4.45 0.43
N VAL A 49 0.86 5.11 1.37
CA VAL A 49 2.06 4.57 2.01
C VAL A 49 1.97 4.77 3.51
N LEU A 50 2.13 3.67 4.23
CA LEU A 50 2.24 3.62 5.69
C LEU A 50 3.69 3.69 6.11
N HIS A 51 3.93 4.33 7.23
CA HIS A 51 5.17 4.27 7.97
C HIS A 51 4.89 3.66 9.34
N ASP A 52 5.53 2.54 9.66
CA ASP A 52 5.53 1.96 11.01
C ASP A 52 6.85 2.31 11.68
N ASP A 53 6.81 3.34 12.54
CA ASP A 53 7.95 3.82 13.31
C ASP A 53 8.40 2.79 14.37
N GLY A 54 7.50 1.91 14.82
CA GLY A 54 7.81 0.86 15.80
C GLY A 54 8.64 -0.27 15.21
N CYS A 55 8.42 -0.59 13.93
CA CYS A 55 9.14 -1.63 13.21
C CYS A 55 10.21 -1.10 12.24
N ASP A 56 10.34 0.22 12.05
CA ASP A 56 11.19 0.87 11.04
C ASP A 56 10.90 0.34 9.63
N THR A 57 9.62 0.33 9.25
CA THR A 57 9.18 -0.19 7.94
C THR A 57 8.22 0.75 7.22
N LEU A 58 8.20 0.66 5.89
CA LEU A 58 7.15 1.27 5.06
C LEU A 58 6.26 0.20 4.45
N GLY A 59 4.96 0.49 4.37
CA GLY A 59 3.95 -0.35 3.73
C GLY A 59 3.33 0.34 2.53
N PHE A 60 3.53 -0.19 1.32
CA PHE A 60 2.94 0.32 0.09
C PHE A 60 1.67 -0.45 -0.24
N LEU A 61 0.56 0.26 -0.46
CA LEU A 61 -0.64 -0.35 -1.00
C LEU A 61 -0.46 -0.60 -2.50
N VAL A 62 -0.74 -1.83 -2.92
CA VAL A 62 -0.66 -2.29 -4.32
C VAL A 62 -1.95 -3.02 -4.70
N PRO A 63 -2.27 -3.17 -6.01
CA PRO A 63 -3.44 -3.89 -6.45
C PRO A 63 -3.50 -5.33 -5.90
N PRO A 64 -4.70 -5.89 -5.70
CA PRO A 64 -4.88 -7.22 -5.13
C PRO A 64 -4.32 -8.32 -6.04
N GLY A 65 -3.86 -9.42 -5.45
CA GLY A 65 -3.22 -10.53 -6.14
C GLY A 65 -1.75 -10.28 -6.48
N THR A 66 -1.20 -9.13 -6.11
CA THR A 66 0.24 -8.85 -6.20
C THR A 66 1.04 -9.80 -5.31
N ALA A 67 0.53 -10.15 -4.13
CA ALA A 67 1.19 -11.03 -3.17
C ALA A 67 1.52 -12.41 -3.76
N ALA A 68 0.66 -12.94 -4.63
CA ALA A 68 0.84 -14.26 -5.26
C ALA A 68 2.08 -14.36 -6.18
N GLY A 69 2.59 -13.23 -6.66
CA GLY A 69 3.73 -13.16 -7.58
C GLY A 69 4.79 -12.14 -7.15
N TRP A 70 4.85 -11.83 -5.85
CA TRP A 70 5.84 -10.92 -5.33
C TRP A 70 7.13 -11.65 -4.97
N ASP A 71 8.23 -11.25 -5.59
CA ASP A 71 9.55 -11.88 -5.44
C ASP A 71 10.65 -10.81 -5.50
N VAL A 72 10.54 -9.78 -4.65
CA VAL A 72 11.59 -8.76 -4.51
C VAL A 72 12.35 -8.99 -3.19
N PRO A 73 13.67 -9.15 -3.22
CA PRO A 73 14.47 -9.34 -2.02
C PRO A 73 14.33 -8.19 -1.01
N GLY A 74 14.33 -8.52 0.28
CA GLY A 74 14.22 -7.53 1.35
C GLY A 74 12.82 -6.95 1.54
N SER A 75 11.83 -7.43 0.79
CA SER A 75 10.44 -7.02 0.89
C SER A 75 9.51 -8.20 1.13
N THR A 76 8.36 -7.96 1.75
CA THR A 76 7.31 -8.97 1.96
C THR A 76 6.00 -8.42 1.45
N CYS A 77 5.30 -9.15 0.60
CA CYS A 77 3.95 -8.77 0.17
C CYS A 77 2.93 -9.65 0.88
N THR A 78 1.98 -9.02 1.58
CA THR A 78 0.91 -9.67 2.33
C THR A 78 -0.41 -9.38 1.64
N GLU A 79 -1.13 -10.44 1.26
CA GLU A 79 -2.51 -10.31 0.79
C GLU A 79 -3.38 -9.81 1.95
N THR A 80 -4.25 -8.84 1.69
CA THR A 80 -5.19 -8.38 2.73
C THR A 80 -6.55 -9.08 2.66
N ASP A 81 -6.64 -10.32 2.17
CA ASP A 81 -7.82 -11.21 2.18
C ASP A 81 -9.19 -10.51 1.91
N GLY A 82 -9.21 -9.43 1.13
CA GLY A 82 -10.39 -8.57 0.97
C GLY A 82 -10.97 -7.97 2.27
N ARG A 83 -10.27 -8.08 3.40
CA ARG A 83 -10.65 -7.42 4.66
C ARG A 83 -10.32 -5.93 4.67
N GLY A 84 -9.63 -5.48 3.62
CA GLY A 84 -8.82 -4.28 3.65
C GLY A 84 -7.78 -4.41 4.75
N LEU A 85 -6.65 -3.74 4.62
CA LEU A 85 -5.98 -3.37 5.85
C LEU A 85 -7.00 -2.47 6.58
N ARG A 86 -7.41 -2.83 7.81
CA ARG A 86 -8.25 -1.98 8.66
C ARG A 86 -7.42 -0.77 9.10
N LEU A 87 -6.97 0.00 8.12
CA LEU A 87 -6.26 1.26 8.26
C LEU A 87 -7.28 2.33 8.56
N ALA A 88 -7.95 2.16 9.70
CA ALA A 88 -8.35 3.30 10.47
C ALA A 88 -7.11 3.67 11.30
N PRO A 89 -6.23 4.58 10.83
CA PRO A 89 -5.22 5.19 11.70
C PRO A 89 -5.89 5.90 12.89
N GLU A 90 -7.20 6.14 12.84
CA GLU A 90 -7.99 6.79 13.88
C GLU A 90 -7.96 6.07 15.25
N SER A 91 -7.52 4.79 15.33
CA SER A 91 -7.48 4.05 16.61
C SER A 91 -6.63 2.77 16.64
N SER A 92 -5.70 2.57 15.71
CA SER A 92 -4.97 1.29 15.60
C SER A 92 -3.61 1.38 16.29
N ALA A 93 -3.50 0.66 17.41
CA ALA A 93 -2.31 0.27 18.16
C ALA A 93 -0.92 0.67 17.60
N ASP A 94 -0.15 1.39 18.43
CA ASP A 94 1.33 1.44 18.45
C ASP A 94 2.06 1.78 17.12
N GLY A 95 2.07 3.06 16.73
CA GLY A 95 3.21 3.64 15.98
C GLY A 95 3.19 3.59 14.44
N ALA A 96 2.07 3.24 13.82
CA ALA A 96 1.92 3.32 12.36
C ALA A 96 1.14 4.57 11.92
N ASP A 97 1.76 5.41 11.09
CA ASP A 97 1.22 6.66 10.55
C ASP A 97 1.21 6.65 9.01
N TRP A 98 0.37 7.48 8.39
CA TRP A 98 0.37 7.64 6.93
C TRP A 98 1.49 8.59 6.49
N LEU A 99 2.43 8.08 5.71
CA LEU A 99 3.37 8.91 4.95
C LEU A 99 2.69 9.55 3.73
N LEU A 100 1.81 8.77 3.07
CA LEU A 100 0.94 9.22 2.00
C LEU A 100 -0.48 8.71 2.29
N PRO A 101 -1.42 9.59 2.67
CA PRO A 101 -2.76 9.17 3.04
C PRO A 101 -3.60 8.80 1.80
N PRO A 102 -4.57 7.89 1.94
CA PRO A 102 -5.52 7.60 0.88
C PRO A 102 -6.37 8.85 0.55
N GLY A 103 -6.63 9.08 -0.74
CA GLY A 103 -7.43 10.20 -1.23
C GLY A 103 -6.62 11.42 -1.72
N GLU A 104 -5.35 11.54 -1.31
CA GLU A 104 -4.39 12.49 -1.89
C GLU A 104 -3.44 11.81 -2.91
N ALA A 105 -3.50 10.48 -2.97
CA ALA A 105 -2.70 9.59 -3.79
C ALA A 105 -3.58 8.77 -4.74
N GLU A 106 -2.95 8.14 -5.74
CA GLU A 106 -3.59 7.08 -6.53
C GLU A 106 -4.10 5.97 -5.60
N PRO A 107 -5.13 5.19 -5.96
CA PRO A 107 -5.72 4.19 -5.06
C PRO A 107 -4.74 3.05 -4.68
N ALA A 108 -3.74 2.79 -5.53
CA ALA A 108 -2.68 1.81 -5.30
C ALA A 108 -1.46 2.13 -6.15
N THR A 109 -0.27 1.74 -5.69
CA THR A 109 0.99 1.87 -6.45
C THR A 109 1.07 0.75 -7.48
N ASP A 110 1.45 1.06 -8.73
CA ASP A 110 1.70 0.02 -9.74
C ASP A 110 2.82 -0.93 -9.24
N PRO A 111 2.55 -2.24 -9.14
CA PRO A 111 3.50 -3.17 -8.56
C PRO A 111 4.73 -3.36 -9.46
N ALA A 112 4.64 -3.17 -10.78
CA ALA A 112 5.82 -3.26 -11.65
C ALA A 112 6.79 -2.09 -11.38
N VAL A 113 6.24 -0.88 -11.29
CA VAL A 113 7.02 0.33 -11.00
C VAL A 113 7.60 0.28 -9.58
N LEU A 114 6.84 -0.24 -8.61
CA LEU A 114 7.34 -0.42 -7.24
C LEU A 114 8.53 -1.39 -7.18
N ARG A 115 8.51 -2.50 -7.94
CA ARG A 115 9.65 -3.43 -8.00
C ARG A 115 10.91 -2.74 -8.52
N GLU A 116 10.78 -2.01 -9.64
CA GLU A 116 11.90 -1.27 -10.23
C GLU A 116 12.49 -0.25 -9.25
N ALA A 117 11.65 0.49 -8.54
CA ALA A 117 12.07 1.47 -7.54
C ALA A 117 12.77 0.82 -6.33
N LEU A 118 12.26 -0.31 -5.84
CA LEU A 118 12.86 -1.05 -4.73
C LEU A 118 14.22 -1.65 -5.10
N ASP A 119 14.33 -2.18 -6.33
CA ASP A 119 15.59 -2.71 -6.87
C ASP A 119 16.63 -1.59 -7.04
N GLU A 120 16.21 -0.40 -7.47
CA GLU A 120 17.09 0.76 -7.57
C GLU A 120 17.52 1.28 -6.20
N ALA A 121 16.59 1.41 -5.26
CA ALA A 121 16.87 1.77 -3.87
C ALA A 121 17.89 0.82 -3.23
N GLN A 122 17.73 -0.49 -3.43
CA GLN A 122 18.66 -1.49 -2.93
C GLN A 122 20.07 -1.29 -3.49
N ARG A 123 20.20 -1.08 -4.81
CA ARG A 123 21.51 -0.81 -5.43
C ARG A 123 22.17 0.46 -4.89
N MET A 124 21.40 1.51 -4.62
CA MET A 124 21.93 2.75 -4.04
C MET A 124 22.43 2.54 -2.61
N ILE A 125 21.68 1.79 -1.81
CA ILE A 125 22.06 1.42 -0.44
C ILE A 125 23.34 0.59 -0.43
N GLU A 126 23.42 -0.45 -1.26
CA GLU A 126 24.60 -1.30 -1.37
C GLU A 126 25.84 -0.50 -1.82
N ALA A 127 25.68 0.45 -2.73
CA ALA A 127 26.76 1.33 -3.18
C ALA A 127 27.24 2.30 -2.07
N ALA A 128 26.34 2.71 -1.17
CA ALA A 128 26.68 3.55 -0.02
C ALA A 128 27.39 2.74 1.09
N ASP A 129 26.87 1.55 1.41
CA ASP A 129 27.41 0.69 2.47
C ASP A 129 28.76 0.07 2.08
N GLY A 130 28.97 -0.30 0.80
CA GLY A 130 30.23 -0.85 0.27
C GLY A 130 31.38 0.16 0.11
N ARG A 131 31.15 1.44 0.40
CA ARG A 131 32.19 2.49 0.42
C ARG A 131 32.76 2.77 1.82
N SER A 132 32.35 2.01 2.83
CA SER A 132 32.82 2.13 4.23
C SER A 132 34.02 1.25 4.54
#